data_AF-A0A2I1HUR3-F1
#
_entry.id   AF-A0A2I1HUR3-F1
#
_cell.length_a   1.000
_cell.length_b   1.000
_cell.length_c   1.000
_cell.angle_alpha   90.00
_cell.angle_beta   90.00
_cell.angle_gamma   90.00
#
_symmetry.space_group_name_H-M   'P 1'
#
loop_
_entity.id
_entity.type
_entity.pdbx_description
1 polymer ?
#
loop_
_entity_poly.entity_id
_entity_poly.type
_entity_poly.pdbx_seq_one_letter_code
_entity_poly.pdbx_strand_id
1 'polypeptide(L)'
;DDGRFKKIMRMVPESFEVLVKLLNIHPIFQSNHVTQQAPVELQLAIFLRRLGSKESIFSICSRYGIAEGTVILYCKRIMKAIISNKAKFIKWPTD
;
A
#
# COMPACT_ATOMS: atom_id res chain seq x y z
N ASP A 1 -12.36 -15.76 0.93
CA ASP A 1 -13.51 -15.21 1.68
C ASP A 1 -13.43 -13.69 1.64
N ASP A 2 -14.22 -13.10 0.76
CA ASP A 2 -14.16 -11.68 0.41
C ASP A 2 -14.60 -10.80 1.58
N GLY A 3 -15.44 -11.34 2.48
CA GLY A 3 -15.83 -10.68 3.72
C GLY A 3 -14.64 -10.45 4.65
N ARG A 4 -13.76 -11.44 4.79
CA ARG A 4 -12.52 -11.31 5.59
C ARG A 4 -11.54 -10.35 4.94
N PHE A 5 -11.36 -10.44 3.63
CA PHE A 5 -10.47 -9.52 2.89
C PHE A 5 -10.92 -8.07 3.06
N LYS A 6 -12.21 -7.78 2.82
CA LYS A 6 -12.78 -6.44 2.95
C LYS A 6 -12.66 -5.87 4.35
N LYS A 7 -12.84 -6.70 5.40
CA LYS A 7 -12.64 -6.27 6.79
C LYS A 7 -11.20 -5.84 7.07
N ILE A 8 -10.23 -6.54 6.48
CA ILE A 8 -8.80 -6.30 6.72
C ILE A 8 -8.28 -5.15 5.86
N MET A 9 -8.53 -5.19 4.55
CA MET A 9 -7.99 -4.23 3.57
C MET A 9 -8.86 -2.99 3.40
N ARG A 10 -10.07 -2.97 3.99
CA ARG A 10 -11.06 -1.88 3.86
C ARG A 10 -11.54 -1.64 2.42
N MET A 11 -11.31 -2.59 1.53
CA MET A 11 -11.75 -2.58 0.13
C MET A 11 -11.97 -4.01 -0.36
N VAL A 12 -12.72 -4.16 -1.45
CA VAL A 12 -12.92 -5.46 -2.10
C VAL A 12 -11.65 -5.86 -2.89
N PRO A 13 -11.41 -7.16 -3.12
CA PRO A 13 -10.22 -7.65 -3.83
C PRO A 13 -9.99 -6.98 -5.19
N GLU A 14 -11.05 -6.75 -5.96
CA GLU A 14 -10.98 -6.16 -7.30
C GLU A 14 -10.44 -4.72 -7.25
N SER A 15 -10.92 -3.92 -6.29
CA SER A 15 -10.43 -2.55 -6.08
C SER A 15 -8.97 -2.53 -5.63
N PHE A 16 -8.58 -3.52 -4.82
CA PHE A 16 -7.20 -3.68 -4.40
C PHE A 16 -6.28 -3.95 -5.59
N GLU A 17 -6.64 -4.89 -6.46
CA GLU A 17 -5.87 -5.22 -7.67
C GLU A 17 -5.76 -4.03 -8.64
N VAL A 18 -6.84 -3.27 -8.81
CA VAL A 18 -6.81 -2.03 -9.63
C VAL A 18 -5.83 -1.02 -9.03
N LEU A 19 -5.85 -0.84 -7.70
CA LEU A 19 -4.94 0.09 -7.03
C LEU A 19 -3.48 -0.38 -7.13
N VAL A 20 -3.21 -1.68 -6.96
CA VAL A 20 -1.88 -2.26 -7.15
C VAL A 20 -1.35 -1.94 -8.56
N LYS A 21 -2.14 -2.23 -9.61
CA LYS A 21 -1.74 -1.96 -11.00
C LYS A 21 -1.45 -0.48 -11.24
N LEU A 22 -2.26 0.41 -10.66
CA LEU A 22 -2.03 1.85 -10.73
C LEU A 22 -0.72 2.26 -10.04
N LEU A 23 -0.44 1.71 -8.87
CA LEU A 23 0.76 2.04 -8.09
C LEU A 23 2.03 1.46 -8.70
N ASN A 24 1.97 0.27 -9.31
CA ASN A 24 3.12 -0.44 -9.86
C ASN A 24 3.81 0.32 -11.01
N ILE A 25 3.09 1.25 -11.67
CA ILE A 25 3.63 2.13 -12.71
C ILE A 25 4.59 3.18 -12.10
N HIS A 26 4.48 3.48 -10.81
CA HIS A 26 5.25 4.54 -10.18
C HIS A 26 6.75 4.17 -10.07
N PRO A 27 7.70 5.05 -10.44
CA PRO A 27 9.14 4.75 -10.46
C PRO A 27 9.72 4.26 -9.13
N ILE A 28 9.08 4.59 -8.01
CA ILE A 28 9.51 4.13 -6.67
C ILE A 28 9.51 2.60 -6.51
N PHE A 29 8.67 1.90 -7.28
CA PHE A 29 8.58 0.44 -7.28
C PHE A 29 9.40 -0.21 -8.39
N GLN A 30 9.92 0.58 -9.33
CA GLN A 30 10.83 0.13 -10.37
C GLN A 30 12.24 0.11 -9.78
N SER A 31 12.64 -1.03 -9.21
CA SER A 31 13.98 -1.19 -8.65
C SER A 31 15.00 -1.32 -9.78
N ASN A 32 15.95 -0.39 -9.84
CA ASN A 32 17.14 -0.51 -10.71
C ASN A 32 18.31 -1.23 -10.01
N HIS A 33 18.07 -1.77 -8.81
CA HIS A 33 19.11 -2.42 -8.00
C HIS A 33 19.04 -3.95 -8.09
N VAL A 34 20.19 -4.59 -7.87
CA VAL A 34 20.37 -6.06 -7.87
C VAL A 34 19.42 -6.77 -6.90
N THR A 35 19.10 -6.13 -5.78
CA THR A 35 18.11 -6.63 -4.82
C THR A 35 16.69 -6.28 -5.25
N GLN A 36 15.87 -7.31 -5.46
CA GLN A 36 14.46 -7.17 -5.75
C GLN A 36 13.73 -6.52 -4.56
N GLN A 37 12.91 -5.50 -4.85
CA GLN A 37 12.00 -4.95 -3.85
C GLN A 37 10.84 -5.93 -3.61
N ALA A 38 10.24 -5.85 -2.42
CA ALA A 38 9.02 -6.60 -2.15
C ALA A 38 7.87 -6.17 -3.10
N PRO A 39 6.96 -7.09 -3.46
CA PRO A 39 5.82 -6.79 -4.34
C PRO A 39 4.97 -5.63 -3.83
N VAL A 40 4.38 -4.85 -4.75
CA VAL A 40 3.57 -3.67 -4.42
C VAL A 40 2.33 -4.06 -3.62
N GLU A 41 1.76 -5.22 -3.93
CA GLU A 41 0.66 -5.88 -3.25
C GLU A 41 0.95 -6.03 -1.76
N LEU A 42 2.14 -6.54 -1.41
CA LEU A 42 2.54 -6.75 -0.02
C LEU A 42 2.71 -5.41 0.70
N GLN A 43 3.40 -4.45 0.06
CA GLN A 43 3.61 -3.12 0.62
C GLN A 43 2.27 -2.40 0.87
N LEU A 44 1.33 -2.50 -0.08
CA LEU A 44 -0.01 -1.92 0.01
C LEU A 44 -0.83 -2.59 1.12
N ALA A 45 -0.81 -3.93 1.22
CA ALA A 45 -1.52 -4.66 2.26
C ALA A 45 -1.07 -4.25 3.67
N ILE A 46 0.25 -4.09 3.87
CA ILE A 46 0.82 -3.64 5.14
C ILE A 46 0.41 -2.19 5.43
N PHE A 47 0.47 -1.31 4.43
CA PHE A 47 0.03 0.09 4.55
C PHE A 47 -1.45 0.19 4.95
N LEU A 48 -2.34 -0.52 4.25
CA LEU A 48 -3.78 -0.51 4.52
C LEU A 48 -4.09 -1.09 5.90
N ARG A 49 -3.42 -2.16 6.30
CA ARG A 49 -3.59 -2.71 7.65
C ARG A 49 -3.09 -1.77 8.73
N ARG A 50 -1.97 -1.08 8.51
CA ARG A 50 -1.40 -0.10 9.45
C ARG A 50 -2.33 1.09 9.67
N LEU A 51 -2.96 1.60 8.61
CA LEU A 51 -3.88 2.74 8.71
C LEU A 51 -5.32 2.33 9.07
N GLY A 52 -5.74 1.14 8.67
CA GLY A 52 -7.11 0.65 8.82
C GLY A 52 -7.36 -0.12 10.11
N SER A 53 -6.36 -0.29 10.97
CA SER A 53 -6.46 -1.02 12.24
C SER A 53 -5.81 -0.25 13.39
N LYS A 54 -6.15 -0.64 14.63
CA LYS A 54 -5.52 -0.14 15.86
C LYS A 54 -4.32 -1.01 16.30
N GLU A 55 -3.79 -1.87 15.41
CA GLU A 55 -2.67 -2.74 15.75
C GLU A 55 -1.39 -1.92 16.00
N SER A 56 -0.61 -2.31 17.01
CA SER A 56 0.71 -1.75 17.25
C SER A 56 1.67 -2.10 16.10
N ILE A 57 2.73 -1.31 15.93
CA ILE A 57 3.78 -1.60 14.93
C ILE A 57 4.35 -2.99 15.16
N PHE A 58 4.64 -3.34 16.43
CA PHE A 58 5.16 -4.65 16.81
C PHE A 58 4.23 -5.81 16.41
N SER A 59 2.91 -5.65 16.57
CA SER A 59 1.94 -6.66 16.14
C SER A 59 1.98 -6.87 14.61
N ILE A 60 2.10 -5.79 13.84
CA ILE A 60 2.25 -5.85 12.38
C ILE A 60 3.60 -6.51 12.00
N CYS A 61 4.69 -6.11 12.65
CA CYS A 61 6.01 -6.70 12.44
C CYS A 61 6.00 -8.22 12.66
N SER A 62 5.43 -8.66 13.78
CA SER A 62 5.28 -10.08 14.13
C SER A 62 4.43 -10.83 13.11
N ARG A 63 3.30 -10.24 12.69
CA ARG A 63 2.37 -10.85 11.73
C ARG A 63 2.99 -11.07 10.34
N TYR A 64 3.79 -10.10 9.88
CA TYR A 64 4.38 -10.13 8.54
C TYR A 64 5.84 -10.61 8.51
N GLY A 65 6.44 -10.88 9.68
CA GLY A 65 7.83 -11.34 9.78
C GLY A 65 8.84 -10.29 9.31
N ILE A 66 8.57 -9.00 9.53
CA ILE A 66 9.41 -7.89 9.05
C ILE A 66 9.77 -6.93 10.19
N ALA A 67 10.90 -6.23 10.02
CA ALA A 67 11.33 -5.20 10.95
C ALA A 67 10.46 -3.94 10.87
N GLU A 68 10.41 -3.17 11.96
CA GLU A 68 9.69 -1.89 12.04
C GLU A 68 10.11 -0.90 10.94
N GLY A 69 11.42 -0.80 10.67
CA GLY A 69 11.94 0.06 9.61
C GLY A 69 11.35 -0.29 8.23
N THR A 70 11.12 -1.58 7.96
CA THR A 70 10.49 -2.07 6.73
C THR A 70 9.02 -1.66 6.64
N VAL A 71 8.27 -1.77 7.74
CA VAL A 71 6.87 -1.31 7.81
C VAL A 71 6.78 0.19 7.48
N ILE A 72 7.63 1.00 8.11
CA ILE A 72 7.67 2.45 7.88
C ILE A 72 8.07 2.76 6.43
N LEU A 73 9.04 2.03 5.87
CA LEU A 73 9.48 2.18 4.49
C LEU A 73 8.34 1.90 3.49
N TYR A 74 7.62 0.79 3.66
CA TYR A 74 6.48 0.45 2.80
C TYR A 74 5.37 1.50 2.89
N CYS A 75 5.05 1.96 4.10
CA CYS A 75 4.06 3.02 4.29
C CYS A 75 4.46 4.30 3.56
N LYS A 76 5.73 4.72 3.66
CA LYS A 76 6.23 5.91 2.96
C LYS A 76 6.16 5.77 1.45
N ARG A 77 6.52 4.59 0.91
CA ARG A 77 6.50 4.33 -0.54
C ARG A 77 5.08 4.39 -1.11
N ILE A 78 4.15 3.69 -0.47
CA ILE A 78 2.73 3.67 -0.87
C ILE A 78 2.14 5.07 -0.76
N MET A 79 2.37 5.78 0.35
CA MET A 79 1.89 7.14 0.53
C MET A 79 2.40 8.09 -0.57
N LYS A 80 3.69 8.02 -0.91
CA LYS A 80 4.27 8.85 -1.98
C LYS A 80 3.64 8.56 -3.35
N ALA A 81 3.44 7.29 -3.69
CA ALA A 81 2.83 6.89 -4.96
C ALA A 81 1.31 7.21 -5.02
N ILE A 82 0.60 7.20 -3.90
CA ILE A 82 -0.80 7.68 -3.85
C ILE A 82 -0.84 9.20 -4.07
N ILE A 83 -0.01 9.96 -3.35
CA ILE A 83 0.00 11.43 -3.44
C ILE A 83 0.42 11.90 -4.84
N SER A 84 1.33 11.21 -5.52
CA SER A 84 1.71 11.57 -6.90
C SER A 84 0.54 11.50 -7.88
N ASN A 85 -0.48 10.69 -7.59
CA ASN A 85 -1.69 10.58 -8.39
C ASN A 85 -2.74 11.68 -8.08
N LYS A 86 -2.48 12.54 -7.08
CA LYS A 86 -3.42 13.59 -6.65
C LYS A 86 -3.90 14.47 -7.81
N ALA A 87 -2.99 14.95 -8.65
CA ALA A 87 -3.33 15.85 -9.76
C ALA A 87 -4.25 15.20 -10.82
N LYS A 88 -4.23 13.87 -10.93
CA LYS A 88 -5.08 13.13 -11.87
C LYS A 88 -6.53 13.06 -11.40
N PHE A 89 -6.74 12.89 -10.10
CA PHE A 89 -8.05 12.60 -9.51
C PHE A 89 -8.69 13.79 -8.78
N ILE A 90 -7.90 14.72 -8.26
CA ILE A 90 -8.39 15.91 -7.55
C ILE A 90 -8.36 17.08 -8.53
N LYS A 91 -9.55 17.55 -8.90
CA LYS A 91 -9.77 18.76 -9.70
C LYS A 91 -10.77 19.64 -8.99
N TRP A 92 -10.66 20.95 -9.17
CA TRP A 92 -11.72 21.85 -8.75
C TRP A 92 -13.01 21.49 -9.49
N PRO A 93 -14.18 21.63 -8.84
CA PRO A 93 -15.45 21.55 -9.55
C PRO A 93 -15.41 22.63 -10.63
N THR A 94 -15.48 22.21 -11.89
CA THR A 94 -15.83 23.11 -12.98
C THR A 94 -17.35 23.12 -13.07
N ASP A 95 -17.91 24.30 -13.37
CA ASP A 95 -19.36 24.52 -13.54
C ASP A 95 -20.02 23.52 -14.52
#